data_AF-A0A967GXW9-F1
#
_entry.id   AF-A0A967GXW9-F1
#
_cell.length_a   1.000
_cell.length_b   1.000
_cell.length_c   1.000
_cell.angle_alpha   90.00
_cell.angle_beta   90.00
_cell.angle_gamma   90.00
#
_symmetry.space_group_name_H-M   'P 1'
#
loop_
_entity.id
_entity.type
_entity.pdbx_description
1 polymer ?
#
loop_
_entity_poly.entity_id
_entity_poly.type
_entity_poly.pdbx_seq_one_letter_code
_entity_poly.pdbx_strand_id
1 'polypeptide(L)'
;MIRWILVQASRVVSLLTVIGVCRAGVVTSTGDSGPGSLRGEIAAAAPGDTITFDSSLAGATITLTGGELTIDKDLVIEASALADPLAVDANGAITNHRVLRITSGATVVLEGLTLTGGKPLTDDDYVGGGA
;
A
#
# COMPACT_ATOMS: atom_id res chain seq x y z
N MET A 1 13.06 -34.35 -62.92
CA MET A 1 12.79 -32.96 -62.46
C MET A 1 12.10 -33.04 -61.11
N ILE A 2 12.40 -32.26 -60.06
CA ILE A 2 13.54 -31.37 -59.69
C ILE A 2 13.71 -31.54 -58.15
N ARG A 3 14.92 -31.40 -57.57
CA ARG A 3 15.08 -31.28 -56.11
C ARG A 3 14.89 -29.82 -55.68
N TRP A 4 14.13 -29.56 -54.63
CA TRP A 4 14.19 -28.30 -53.89
C TRP A 4 14.52 -28.58 -52.43
N ILE A 5 15.69 -28.12 -52.00
CA ILE A 5 16.01 -27.83 -50.60
C ILE A 5 15.63 -26.37 -50.37
N LEU A 6 15.09 -26.05 -49.19
CA LEU A 6 15.17 -24.68 -48.67
C LEU A 6 15.26 -24.69 -47.15
N VAL A 7 16.38 -24.16 -46.66
CA VAL A 7 16.61 -23.80 -45.26
C VAL A 7 16.19 -22.34 -45.10
N GLN A 8 15.35 -22.04 -44.12
CA GLN A 8 15.27 -20.70 -43.53
C GLN A 8 15.15 -20.81 -42.02
N ALA A 9 16.02 -20.08 -41.33
CA ALA A 9 15.96 -19.89 -39.88
C ALA A 9 15.01 -18.74 -39.56
N SER A 10 14.29 -18.82 -38.44
CA SER A 10 13.76 -17.62 -37.80
C SER A 10 13.99 -17.71 -36.30
N ARG A 11 14.83 -16.79 -35.80
CA ARG A 11 15.04 -16.59 -34.37
C ARG A 11 13.81 -15.84 -33.87
N VAL A 12 12.95 -16.48 -33.08
CA VAL A 12 11.91 -15.74 -32.35
C VAL A 12 12.61 -14.92 -31.27
N VAL A 13 12.92 -13.68 -31.61
CA VAL A 13 13.51 -12.70 -30.70
C VAL A 13 12.39 -12.04 -29.91
N SER A 14 12.45 -12.23 -28.60
CA SER A 14 11.85 -11.38 -27.56
C SER A 14 10.33 -11.17 -27.57
N LEU A 15 9.70 -11.61 -26.48
CA LEU A 15 9.18 -10.62 -25.56
C LEU A 15 9.49 -11.09 -24.14
N LEU A 16 10.52 -10.50 -23.50
CA LEU A 16 10.54 -10.50 -22.04
C LEU A 16 9.35 -9.64 -21.63
N THR A 17 8.23 -10.30 -21.36
CA THR A 17 7.11 -9.63 -20.73
C THR A 17 7.62 -9.22 -19.36
N VAL A 18 7.78 -7.92 -19.15
CA VAL A 18 7.76 -7.37 -17.79
C VAL A 18 6.33 -7.57 -17.33
N ILE A 19 6.04 -8.79 -16.86
CA ILE A 19 5.01 -8.98 -15.87
C ILE A 19 5.49 -8.21 -14.65
N GLY A 20 5.15 -6.92 -14.63
CA GLY A 20 4.56 -6.36 -13.43
C GLY A 20 3.37 -7.24 -13.11
N VAL A 21 3.65 -8.37 -12.47
CA VAL A 21 2.66 -9.04 -11.65
C VAL A 21 2.35 -7.97 -10.62
N CYS A 22 1.22 -7.30 -10.78
CA CYS A 22 0.63 -6.54 -9.70
C CYS A 22 0.50 -7.54 -8.56
N ARG A 23 1.44 -7.51 -7.60
CA ARG A 23 1.40 -8.39 -6.45
C ARG A 23 0.25 -7.84 -5.65
N ALA A 24 -0.89 -8.52 -5.75
CA ALA A 24 -1.99 -8.32 -4.85
C ALA A 24 -1.49 -8.68 -3.45
N GLY A 25 -1.00 -7.67 -2.72
CA GLY A 25 -0.80 -7.77 -1.28
C GLY A 25 -2.18 -7.98 -0.66
N VAL A 26 -2.31 -8.95 0.23
CA VAL A 26 -3.59 -9.22 0.90
C VAL A 26 -3.36 -9.03 2.39
N VAL A 27 -3.96 -7.98 2.94
CA VAL A 27 -3.95 -7.75 4.38
C VAL A 27 -4.90 -8.78 5.00
N THR A 28 -4.34 -9.64 5.85
CA THR A 28 -5.03 -10.73 6.54
C THR A 28 -5.02 -10.56 8.07
N SER A 29 -4.45 -9.46 8.58
CA SER A 29 -4.28 -9.19 10.01
C SER A 29 -4.51 -7.72 10.34
N THR A 30 -5.13 -7.47 11.49
CA THR A 30 -5.30 -6.12 12.08
C THR A 30 -4.10 -5.63 12.88
N GLY A 31 -3.07 -6.47 13.06
CA GLY A 31 -1.83 -6.05 13.70
C GLY A 31 -1.12 -4.96 12.90
N ASP A 32 -0.35 -4.10 13.57
CA ASP A 32 0.36 -2.98 12.92
C ASP A 32 1.65 -3.41 12.19
N SER A 33 2.19 -4.60 12.47
CA SER A 33 3.46 -5.08 11.90
C SER A 33 3.49 -6.59 11.74
N GLY A 34 4.44 -7.08 10.94
CA GLY A 34 4.57 -8.49 10.56
C GLY A 34 3.91 -8.83 9.22
N PRO A 35 4.07 -10.08 8.73
CA PRO A 35 3.45 -10.53 7.49
C PRO A 35 1.91 -10.43 7.55
N GLY A 36 1.27 -10.00 6.46
CA GLY A 36 -0.19 -9.86 6.38
C GLY A 36 -0.78 -8.66 7.12
N SER A 37 0.02 -7.79 7.73
CA SER A 37 -0.46 -6.46 8.18
C SER A 37 -0.40 -5.44 7.05
N LEU A 38 -1.22 -4.39 7.12
CA LEU A 38 -1.19 -3.29 6.16
C LEU A 38 0.23 -2.68 6.01
N ARG A 39 0.97 -2.51 7.11
CA ARG A 39 2.37 -2.03 7.07
C ARG A 39 3.32 -3.04 6.42
N GLY A 40 3.13 -4.34 6.69
CA GLY A 40 3.90 -5.42 6.08
C GLY A 40 3.69 -5.48 4.56
N GLU A 41 2.45 -5.42 4.11
CA GLU A 41 2.09 -5.42 2.69
C GLU A 41 2.58 -4.14 1.98
N ILE A 42 2.48 -2.95 2.59
CA ILE A 42 3.06 -1.69 2.04
C ILE A 42 4.59 -1.80 1.87
N ALA A 43 5.28 -2.43 2.83
CA ALA A 43 6.71 -2.65 2.74
C ALA A 43 7.09 -3.66 1.65
N ALA A 44 6.30 -4.73 1.50
CA ALA A 44 6.51 -5.80 0.52
C ALA A 44 6.11 -5.41 -0.93
N ALA A 45 5.19 -4.45 -1.09
CA ALA A 45 4.69 -4.00 -2.38
C ALA A 45 5.77 -3.33 -3.25
N ALA A 46 5.74 -3.63 -4.54
CA ALA A 46 6.45 -2.93 -5.60
C ALA A 46 5.67 -1.66 -6.03
N PRO A 47 6.33 -0.69 -6.69
CA PRO A 47 5.65 0.47 -7.26
C PRO A 47 4.59 0.06 -8.29
N GLY A 48 3.37 0.57 -8.13
CA GLY A 48 2.21 0.27 -8.97
C GLY A 48 1.36 -0.93 -8.51
N ASP A 49 1.72 -1.59 -7.39
CA ASP A 49 0.93 -2.70 -6.85
C ASP A 49 -0.43 -2.23 -6.28
N THR A 50 -1.34 -3.19 -6.13
CA THR A 50 -2.63 -3.02 -5.46
C THR A 50 -2.65 -3.86 -4.20
N ILE A 51 -2.87 -3.24 -3.04
CA ILE A 51 -3.09 -3.93 -1.77
C ILE A 51 -4.61 -4.06 -1.58
N THR A 52 -5.05 -5.26 -1.25
CA THR A 52 -6.44 -5.62 -0.96
C THR A 52 -6.55 -6.17 0.46
N PHE A 53 -7.77 -6.38 0.94
CA PHE A 53 -8.03 -6.87 2.30
C PHE A 53 -8.81 -8.18 2.25
N ASP A 54 -8.47 -9.11 3.14
CA ASP A 54 -9.26 -10.32 3.32
C ASP A 54 -10.65 -9.97 3.87
N SER A 55 -11.68 -10.65 3.35
CA SER A 55 -13.09 -10.44 3.73
C SER A 55 -13.36 -10.56 5.24
N SER A 56 -12.55 -11.31 5.99
CA SER A 56 -12.63 -11.42 7.44
C SER A 56 -12.30 -10.13 8.21
N LEU A 57 -11.74 -9.12 7.52
CA LEU A 57 -11.42 -7.80 8.09
C LEU A 57 -12.54 -6.76 7.90
N ALA A 58 -13.68 -7.13 7.29
CA ALA A 58 -14.83 -6.23 7.15
C ALA A 58 -15.27 -5.67 8.52
N GLY A 59 -15.40 -4.34 8.60
CA GLY A 59 -15.78 -3.63 9.84
C GLY A 59 -14.73 -3.64 10.97
N ALA A 60 -13.52 -4.15 10.73
CA ALA A 60 -12.45 -4.16 11.73
C ALA A 60 -11.73 -2.81 11.85
N THR A 61 -10.80 -2.72 12.81
CA THR A 61 -9.89 -1.57 12.98
C THR A 61 -8.45 -2.04 13.03
N ILE A 62 -7.60 -1.45 12.20
CA ILE A 62 -6.14 -1.53 12.28
C ILE A 62 -5.64 -0.38 13.14
N THR A 63 -5.22 -0.66 14.37
CA THR A 63 -4.66 0.35 15.29
C THR A 63 -3.15 0.44 15.11
N LEU A 64 -2.66 1.58 14.64
CA LEU A 64 -1.24 1.85 14.50
C LEU A 64 -0.59 2.14 15.87
N THR A 65 0.64 1.68 16.04
CA THR A 65 1.41 1.75 17.30
C THR A 65 2.89 2.07 17.08
N GLY A 66 3.46 1.69 15.94
CA GLY A 66 4.82 1.92 15.50
C GLY A 66 4.99 3.13 14.57
N GLY A 67 4.11 4.14 14.69
CA GLY A 67 4.17 5.36 13.88
C GLY A 67 3.17 5.39 12.72
N GLU A 68 3.24 6.46 11.93
CA GLU A 68 2.47 6.63 10.70
C GLU A 68 2.82 5.56 9.64
N LEU A 69 1.88 5.26 8.74
CA LEU A 69 2.14 4.46 7.55
C LEU A 69 2.84 5.33 6.51
N THR A 70 4.12 5.06 6.26
CA THR A 70 4.89 5.74 5.21
C THR A 70 4.71 5.01 3.89
N ILE A 71 4.33 5.73 2.84
CA ILE A 71 4.20 5.22 1.47
C ILE A 71 5.10 6.06 0.56
N ASP A 72 6.09 5.42 -0.06
CA ASP A 72 7.18 6.03 -0.81
C ASP A 72 7.23 5.62 -2.30
N LYS A 73 6.14 4.99 -2.76
CA LYS A 73 5.98 4.38 -4.07
C LYS A 73 4.55 4.57 -4.57
N ASP A 74 4.34 4.49 -5.88
CA ASP A 74 2.98 4.44 -6.42
C ASP A 74 2.26 3.19 -5.89
N LEU A 75 1.02 3.34 -5.43
CA LEU A 75 0.30 2.25 -4.76
C LEU A 75 -1.21 2.47 -4.79
N VAL A 76 -1.98 1.40 -5.02
CA VAL A 76 -3.43 1.38 -4.80
C VAL A 76 -3.70 0.61 -3.50
N ILE A 77 -4.53 1.14 -2.61
CA ILE A 77 -5.00 0.43 -1.40
C ILE A 77 -6.52 0.36 -1.47
N GLU A 78 -7.02 -0.86 -1.67
CA GLU A 78 -8.37 -1.15 -2.16
C GLU A 78 -9.15 -1.98 -1.15
N ALA A 79 -10.09 -1.34 -0.45
CA ALA A 79 -10.98 -1.95 0.53
C ALA A 79 -12.47 -1.92 0.14
N SER A 80 -12.84 -1.41 -1.05
CA SER A 80 -14.25 -1.30 -1.47
C SER A 80 -14.97 -2.64 -1.66
N ALA A 81 -14.20 -3.74 -1.77
CA ALA A 81 -14.72 -5.10 -1.82
C ALA A 81 -15.15 -5.65 -0.44
N LEU A 82 -14.84 -4.96 0.67
CA LEU A 82 -15.32 -5.35 2.01
C LEU A 82 -16.80 -4.98 2.17
N ALA A 83 -17.55 -5.85 2.85
CA ALA A 83 -18.97 -5.62 3.12
C ALA A 83 -19.23 -4.43 4.07
N ASP A 84 -18.30 -4.20 5.00
CA ASP A 84 -18.33 -3.11 5.99
C ASP A 84 -16.97 -2.37 5.97
N PRO A 85 -16.95 -1.02 6.05
CA PRO A 85 -15.71 -0.24 5.95
C PRO A 85 -14.67 -0.61 7.02
N LEU A 86 -13.44 -0.84 6.58
CA LEU A 86 -12.29 -1.04 7.47
C LEU A 86 -11.74 0.31 7.94
N ALA A 87 -11.45 0.43 9.24
CA ALA A 87 -10.80 1.61 9.81
C ALA A 87 -9.29 1.41 9.96
N VAL A 88 -8.50 2.45 9.62
CA VAL A 88 -7.10 2.59 10.01
C VAL A 88 -7.02 3.75 11.01
N ASP A 89 -6.73 3.41 12.27
CA ASP A 89 -6.66 4.35 13.38
C ASP A 89 -5.19 4.60 13.74
N ALA A 90 -4.75 5.85 13.66
CA ALA A 90 -3.39 6.22 14.05
C ALA A 90 -3.09 6.10 15.56
N ASN A 91 -4.11 5.92 16.40
CA ASN A 91 -4.00 5.99 17.87
C ASN A 91 -3.34 7.30 18.35
N GLY A 92 -3.46 8.38 17.57
CA GLY A 92 -2.66 9.59 17.71
C GLY A 92 -2.88 10.32 19.04
N ALA A 93 -3.99 10.09 19.74
CA ALA A 93 -4.21 10.58 21.10
C ALA A 93 -3.21 10.01 22.14
N ILE A 94 -2.58 8.88 21.84
CA ILE A 94 -1.53 8.24 22.65
C ILE A 94 -0.17 8.38 21.97
N THR A 95 -0.12 8.29 20.64
CA THR A 95 1.12 8.13 19.86
C THR A 95 1.63 9.39 19.17
N ASN A 96 0.85 10.49 19.15
CA ASN A 96 1.20 11.79 18.56
C ASN A 96 1.68 11.74 17.09
N HIS A 97 1.09 10.87 16.27
CA HIS A 97 1.40 10.80 14.84
C HIS A 97 0.16 10.80 13.93
N ARG A 98 0.43 11.00 12.63
CA ARG A 98 -0.56 10.93 11.54
C ARG A 98 -0.93 9.48 11.23
N VAL A 99 -1.98 9.29 10.43
CA VAL A 99 -2.31 7.97 9.86
C VAL A 99 -1.32 7.59 8.75
N LEU A 100 -1.06 8.52 7.83
CA LEU A 100 -0.30 8.32 6.61
C LEU A 100 0.74 9.43 6.41
N ARG A 101 1.88 9.09 5.80
CA ARG A 101 2.79 10.01 5.13
C ARG A 101 3.12 9.48 3.73
N ILE A 102 2.66 10.19 2.71
CA ILE A 102 3.03 9.95 1.31
C ILE A 102 4.28 10.79 1.01
N THR A 103 5.33 10.20 0.45
CA THR A 103 6.54 10.97 0.08
C THR A 103 6.39 11.66 -1.28
N SER A 104 7.16 12.72 -1.51
CA SER A 104 7.18 13.42 -2.80
C SER A 104 7.45 12.46 -3.97
N GLY A 105 6.67 12.58 -5.04
CA GLY A 105 6.79 11.74 -6.24
C GLY A 105 5.97 10.44 -6.23
N ALA A 106 5.35 10.06 -5.11
CA ALA A 106 4.47 8.89 -5.03
C ALA A 106 3.00 9.25 -5.26
N THR A 107 2.30 8.44 -6.05
CA THR A 107 0.85 8.53 -6.32
C THR A 107 0.14 7.41 -5.57
N VAL A 108 -0.69 7.76 -4.59
CA VAL A 108 -1.44 6.78 -3.78
C VAL A 108 -2.94 6.93 -4.01
N VAL A 109 -3.58 5.82 -4.34
CA VAL A 109 -5.04 5.68 -4.44
C VAL A 109 -5.54 4.94 -3.20
N LEU A 110 -6.61 5.45 -2.57
CA LEU A 110 -7.20 4.90 -1.35
C LEU A 110 -8.71 4.75 -1.54
N GLU A 111 -9.22 3.53 -1.53
CA GLU A 111 -10.64 3.22 -1.75
C GLU A 111 -11.20 2.33 -0.64
N GLY A 112 -12.45 2.57 -0.22
CA GLY A 112 -13.17 1.78 0.80
C GLY A 112 -12.66 1.89 2.25
N LEU A 113 -11.67 2.74 2.55
CA LEU A 113 -11.08 2.88 3.88
C LEU A 113 -11.63 4.06 4.68
N THR A 114 -11.75 3.88 6.00
CA THR A 114 -11.90 4.97 6.97
C THR A 114 -10.55 5.29 7.61
N LEU A 115 -10.09 6.54 7.53
CA LEU A 115 -8.86 6.99 8.18
C LEU A 115 -9.20 7.83 9.42
N THR A 116 -8.68 7.47 10.59
CA THR A 116 -9.07 8.11 11.86
C THR A 116 -7.92 8.24 12.87
N GLY A 117 -8.16 8.94 13.97
CA GLY A 117 -7.26 9.07 15.13
C GLY A 117 -5.96 9.84 14.91
N GLY A 118 -5.67 10.31 13.69
CA GLY A 118 -4.45 11.05 13.38
C GLY A 118 -4.30 12.36 14.17
N LYS A 119 -3.07 12.65 14.61
CA LYS A 119 -2.66 13.97 15.11
C LYS A 119 -1.69 14.65 14.15
N PRO A 120 -1.73 16.00 14.04
CA PRO A 120 -0.63 16.73 13.44
C PRO A 120 0.65 16.50 14.28
N LEU A 121 1.81 16.52 13.62
CA LEU A 121 3.07 16.69 14.34
C LEU A 121 3.10 18.14 14.82
N THR A 122 3.02 18.35 16.12
CA THR A 122 2.98 19.68 16.73
C THR A 122 4.34 20.07 17.28
N ASP A 123 4.82 21.26 16.91
CA ASP A 123 5.92 21.94 17.59
C ASP A 123 5.38 22.64 18.87
N ASP A 124 4.70 21.88 19.76
CA ASP A 124 3.92 22.41 20.91
C ASP A 124 4.78 23.08 22.01
N ASP A 125 6.09 23.20 21.83
CA ASP A 125 6.97 24.07 22.62
C ASP A 125 7.01 25.52 22.10
N TYR A 126 6.22 25.91 21.09
CA TYR A 126 6.08 27.31 20.68
C TYR A 126 5.28 28.12 21.71
N VAL A 127 5.92 28.36 22.87
CA VAL A 127 5.53 29.36 23.86
C VAL A 127 5.55 30.72 23.17
N GLY A 128 4.39 31.13 22.66
CA GLY A 128 4.21 32.41 21.98
C GLY A 128 4.70 33.53 22.89
N GLY A 129 5.77 34.21 22.48
CA GLY A 129 6.29 35.37 23.20
C GLY A 129 5.23 36.44 23.27
N GLY A 130 4.74 36.73 24.49
CA GLY A 130 3.80 37.82 24.72
C GLY A 130 4.41 39.15 24.31
N ALA A 131 3.57 40.00 23.71
CA ALA A 131 3.82 41.42 23.46
C ALA A 131 2.99 42.27 24.42
#